data_AF-A0A526YFE7-F1
#
_entry.id   AF-A0A526YFE7-F1
#
_cell.length_a   1.000
_cell.length_b   1.000
_cell.length_c   1.000
_cell.angle_alpha   90.00
_cell.angle_beta   90.00
_cell.angle_gamma   90.00
#
_symmetry.space_group_name_H-M   'P 1'
#
loop_
_entity.id
_entity.type
_entity.pdbx_description
1 polymer ?
#
loop_
_entity_poly.entity_id
_entity_poly.type
_entity_poly.pdbx_seq_one_letter_code
_entity_poly.pdbx_strand_id
1 'polypeptide(L)'
;EVVPDFDGEDLPLKALGIAGAQFLKREIERGEDTLIGVGHGRTLAACVEYLPRISAEKTRFVSLLGGLTRKFSANPHDVIHRLAERTGAEAYV
;
A
#
# COMPACT_ATOMS: atom_id res chain seq x y z
N GLU A 1 10.32 12.03 2.17
CA GLU A 1 9.55 13.17 2.68
C GLU A 1 9.52 13.08 4.20
N VAL A 2 9.46 14.21 4.92
CA VAL A 2 9.29 14.24 6.38
C VAL A 2 7.95 14.92 6.64
N VAL A 3 7.10 14.30 7.46
CA VAL A 3 5.78 14.83 7.80
C VAL A 3 5.65 15.06 9.30
N PRO A 4 5.07 16.19 9.72
CA PRO A 4 4.79 16.43 11.13
C PRO A 4 3.69 15.48 11.62
N ASP A 5 3.78 15.10 12.89
CA ASP A 5 2.73 14.38 13.59
C ASP A 5 1.70 15.37 14.15
N PHE A 6 0.43 14.95 14.20
CA PHE A 6 -0.70 15.78 14.60
C PHE A 6 -1.62 15.13 15.64
N ASP A 7 -1.51 13.81 15.87
CA ASP A 7 -2.52 13.07 16.64
C ASP A 7 -2.02 12.59 18.01
N GLY A 8 -0.71 12.69 18.29
CA GLY A 8 -0.13 12.39 19.63
C GLY A 8 -0.27 10.94 20.09
N GLU A 9 -0.67 10.03 19.19
CA GLU A 9 -0.73 8.59 19.44
C GLU A 9 0.68 7.96 19.42
N ASP A 10 0.82 6.76 20.01
CA ASP A 10 2.09 6.00 20.01
C ASP A 10 2.65 5.73 18.60
N LEU A 11 1.79 5.72 17.58
CA LEU A 11 2.18 5.55 16.17
C LEU A 11 1.40 6.53 15.29
N PRO A 12 2.07 7.43 14.53
CA PRO A 12 1.41 8.50 13.78
C PRO A 12 0.83 8.00 12.44
N LEU A 13 -0.06 7.00 12.50
CA LEU A 13 -0.58 6.28 11.32
C LEU A 13 -1.34 7.18 10.35
N LYS A 14 -2.00 8.23 10.85
CA LYS A 14 -2.71 9.18 9.98
C LYS A 14 -1.74 10.03 9.16
N ALA A 15 -0.75 10.63 9.81
CA ALA A 15 0.26 11.43 9.13
C ALA A 15 1.05 10.58 8.13
N LEU A 16 1.52 9.40 8.56
CA LEU A 16 2.21 8.45 7.69
C LEU A 16 1.32 7.91 6.57
N GLY A 17 0.04 7.64 6.86
CA GLY A 17 -0.91 7.13 5.89
C GLY A 17 -1.19 8.12 4.76
N ILE A 18 -1.43 9.40 5.09
CA ILE A 18 -1.65 10.45 4.09
C ILE A 18 -0.38 10.66 3.24
N ALA A 19 0.77 10.78 3.88
CA ALA A 19 2.05 10.99 3.18
C ALA A 19 2.40 9.80 2.27
N GLY A 20 2.25 8.59 2.81
CA GLY A 20 2.50 7.35 2.08
C GLY A 20 1.53 7.13 0.93
N ALA A 21 0.25 7.48 1.08
CA ALA A 21 -0.72 7.46 0.00
C ALA A 21 -0.32 8.38 -1.16
N GLN A 22 0.12 9.61 -0.85
CA GLN A 22 0.58 10.55 -1.86
C GLN A 22 1.86 10.05 -2.54
N PHE A 23 2.79 9.47 -1.78
CA PHE A 23 3.98 8.84 -2.34
C PHE A 23 3.60 7.71 -3.31
N LEU A 24 2.80 6.74 -2.87
CA LEU A 24 2.36 5.61 -3.70
C LEU A 24 1.65 6.09 -4.98
N LYS A 25 0.76 7.08 -4.88
CA LYS A 25 0.10 7.68 -6.04
C LYS A 25 1.12 8.21 -7.04
N ARG A 26 2.11 8.98 -6.58
CA ARG A 26 3.15 9.54 -7.47
C ARG A 26 3.96 8.43 -8.15
N GLU A 27 4.36 7.40 -7.43
CA GLU A 27 5.15 6.31 -8.02
C GLU A 27 4.35 5.51 -9.06
N ILE A 28 3.07 5.25 -8.78
CA ILE A 28 2.16 4.58 -9.73
C ILE A 28 1.94 5.45 -10.97
N GLU A 29 1.67 6.75 -10.80
CA GLU A 29 1.41 7.67 -11.92
C GLU A 29 2.66 7.98 -12.76
N ARG A 30 3.86 7.92 -12.18
CA ARG A 30 5.11 7.99 -12.94
C ARG A 30 5.15 6.90 -14.01
N GLY A 31 4.63 5.71 -13.71
CA GLY A 31 4.52 4.60 -14.67
C GLY A 31 5.87 4.06 -15.16
N GLU A 32 6.95 4.36 -14.44
CA GLU A 32 8.31 3.86 -14.69
C GLU A 32 8.48 2.44 -14.12
N ASP A 33 7.79 2.16 -13.00
CA ASP A 33 7.82 0.85 -12.33
C ASP A 33 6.70 -0.07 -12.82
N THR A 34 7.09 -1.15 -13.49
CA THR A 34 6.14 -2.16 -13.99
C THR A 34 5.76 -3.21 -12.95
N LEU A 35 6.52 -3.32 -11.85
CA LEU A 35 6.29 -4.28 -10.78
C LEU A 35 6.71 -3.68 -9.43
N ILE A 36 5.77 -3.59 -8.49
CA ILE A 36 6.02 -3.08 -7.14
C ILE A 36 5.84 -4.20 -6.12
N GLY A 37 6.89 -4.46 -5.34
CA GLY A 37 6.84 -5.36 -4.20
C GLY A 37 6.16 -4.71 -3.00
N VAL A 38 5.21 -5.41 -2.38
CA VAL A 38 4.41 -4.91 -1.27
C VAL A 38 4.56 -5.83 -0.05
N GLY A 39 4.93 -5.24 1.08
CA GLY A 39 4.90 -5.92 2.38
C GLY A 39 3.50 -5.92 3.00
N HIS A 40 3.44 -5.90 4.33
CA HIS A 40 2.18 -5.81 5.08
C HIS A 40 2.36 -5.00 6.35
N GLY A 41 1.25 -4.73 7.05
CA GLY A 41 1.25 -4.14 8.38
C GLY A 41 0.43 -2.86 8.46
N ARG A 42 0.22 -2.39 9.70
CA ARG A 42 -0.68 -1.28 10.02
C ARG A 42 -0.31 0.02 9.29
N THR A 43 1.00 0.30 9.16
CA THR A 43 1.49 1.48 8.45
C THR A 43 1.15 1.45 6.97
N LEU A 44 1.44 0.34 6.27
CA LEU A 44 1.08 0.20 4.86
C LEU A 44 -0.44 0.18 4.66
N ALA A 45 -1.17 -0.46 5.57
CA ALA A 45 -2.64 -0.45 5.52
C ALA A 45 -3.21 0.97 5.60
N ALA A 46 -2.66 1.82 6.47
CA ALA A 46 -3.02 3.24 6.51
C ALA A 46 -2.68 3.96 5.20
N CYS A 47 -1.50 3.72 4.61
CA CYS A 47 -1.15 4.31 3.31
C CYS A 47 -2.16 3.95 2.22
N VAL A 48 -2.56 2.68 2.13
CA VAL A 48 -3.50 2.20 1.11
C VAL A 48 -4.94 2.63 1.40
N GLU A 49 -5.28 2.83 2.67
CA GLU A 49 -6.58 3.39 3.07
C GLU A 49 -6.78 4.80 2.53
N TYR A 50 -5.78 5.67 2.68
CA TYR A 50 -5.78 7.05 2.19
C TYR A 50 -5.46 7.18 0.69
N LEU A 51 -5.08 6.09 0.01
CA LEU A 51 -4.83 6.10 -1.43
C LEU A 51 -6.15 6.30 -2.19
N PRO A 52 -6.28 7.37 -3.01
CA PRO A 52 -7.44 7.55 -3.86
C PRO A 52 -7.53 6.43 -4.90
N ARG A 53 -8.73 6.21 -5.45
CA ARG A 53 -8.86 5.34 -6.62
C ARG A 53 -8.17 6.00 -7.81
N ILE A 54 -7.22 5.29 -8.41
CA ILE A 54 -6.42 5.75 -9.56
C ILE A 54 -6.28 4.57 -10.55
N SER A 55 -5.90 4.83 -11.79
CA SER A 55 -5.60 3.75 -12.75
C SER A 55 -4.10 3.47 -12.74
N ALA A 56 -3.72 2.21 -12.63
CA ALA A 56 -2.33 1.76 -12.64
C ALA A 56 -2.05 0.83 -13.84
N GLU A 57 -2.34 1.30 -15.05
CA GLU A 57 -2.38 0.48 -16.28
C GLU A 57 -1.07 -0.27 -16.59
N LYS A 58 0.07 0.23 -16.11
CA LYS A 58 1.41 -0.32 -16.40
C LYS A 58 2.05 -1.00 -15.20
N THR A 59 1.42 -0.96 -14.03
CA THR A 59 2.01 -1.39 -12.77
C THR A 59 1.30 -2.63 -12.27
N ARG A 60 2.06 -3.62 -11.81
CA ARG A 60 1.55 -4.80 -11.12
C ARG A 60 2.09 -4.83 -9.70
N PHE A 61 1.35 -5.46 -8.80
CA PHE A 61 1.76 -5.61 -7.40
C PHE A 61 2.12 -7.06 -7.09
N VAL A 62 3.17 -7.28 -6.31
CA VAL A 62 3.54 -8.62 -5.81
C VAL A 62 3.79 -8.59 -4.31
N SER A 63 3.25 -9.56 -3.59
CA SER A 63 3.51 -9.71 -2.17
C SER A 63 4.96 -10.12 -1.95
N LEU A 64 5.65 -9.43 -1.04
CA LEU A 64 7.00 -9.80 -0.61
C LEU A 64 6.99 -10.82 0.54
N LEU A 65 5.80 -11.22 0.99
CA LEU A 65 5.66 -12.24 2.01
C LEU A 65 5.74 -13.61 1.35
N GLY A 66 6.87 -14.29 1.50
CA GLY A 66 6.99 -15.70 1.14
C GLY A 66 5.93 -16.54 1.87
N GLY A 67 5.33 -17.51 1.17
CA GLY A 67 4.23 -18.36 1.64
C GLY A 67 4.56 -19.31 2.81
N LEU A 68 5.03 -18.78 3.93
CA LEU A 68 5.20 -19.53 5.18
C LEU A 68 4.08 -19.16 6.15
N THR A 69 2.86 -19.62 5.83
CA THR A 69 1.82 -20.13 6.76
C THR A 69 0.44 -20.05 6.10
N ARG A 70 -0.37 -21.12 6.24
CA ARG A 70 -1.71 -21.32 5.66
C ARG A 70 -2.80 -20.31 6.08
N LYS A 71 -2.43 -19.16 6.66
CA LYS A 71 -3.36 -18.18 7.26
C LYS A 71 -3.21 -16.74 6.76
N PHE A 72 -2.34 -16.46 5.78
CA PHE A 72 -2.16 -15.08 5.29
C PHE A 72 -3.36 -14.50 4.53
N SER A 73 -4.18 -15.34 3.89
CA SER A 73 -5.46 -14.93 3.31
C SER A 73 -6.47 -14.35 4.33
N ALA A 74 -6.13 -14.36 5.63
CA ALA A 74 -6.94 -13.81 6.72
C ALA A 74 -6.19 -12.72 7.53
N ASN A 75 -5.10 -12.13 7.02
CA ASN A 75 -4.45 -11.01 7.71
C ASN A 75 -5.23 -9.70 7.44
N PRO A 76 -5.82 -9.06 8.46
CA PRO A 76 -6.56 -7.80 8.28
C PRO A 76 -5.66 -6.62 7.83
N HIS A 77 -4.35 -6.82 7.81
CA HIS A 77 -3.37 -5.86 7.32
C HIS A 77 -2.70 -6.31 6.02
N ASP A 78 -3.26 -7.32 5.34
CA ASP A 78 -2.90 -7.58 3.97
C ASP A 78 -3.43 -6.44 3.08
N VAL A 79 -2.51 -5.79 2.39
CA VAL A 79 -2.76 -4.57 1.64
C VAL A 79 -2.87 -4.82 0.15
N ILE A 80 -2.44 -5.98 -0.33
CA ILE A 80 -2.27 -6.24 -1.76
C ILE A 80 -3.61 -6.28 -2.49
N HIS A 81 -4.63 -6.90 -1.89
CA HIS A 81 -5.98 -6.91 -2.40
C HIS A 81 -6.58 -5.50 -2.45
N ARG A 82 -6.37 -4.71 -1.40
CA ARG A 82 -6.87 -3.33 -1.34
C ARG A 82 -6.16 -2.41 -2.34
N LEU A 83 -4.88 -2.63 -2.60
CA LEU A 83 -4.15 -1.96 -3.67
C LEU A 83 -4.74 -2.29 -5.04
N ALA A 84 -4.98 -3.57 -5.33
CA ALA A 84 -5.64 -3.99 -6.57
C ALA A 84 -7.00 -3.33 -6.73
N GLU A 85 -7.83 -3.31 -5.68
CA GLU A 85 -9.16 -2.66 -5.72
C GLU A 85 -9.10 -1.14 -5.95
N ARG A 86 -8.10 -0.47 -5.39
CA ARG A 86 -7.92 1.00 -5.54
C ARG A 86 -7.35 1.36 -6.90
N THR A 87 -6.53 0.50 -7.48
CA THR A 87 -5.69 0.83 -8.65
C THR A 87 -6.13 0.16 -9.96
N GLY A 88 -6.94 -0.90 -9.86
CA GLY A 88 -7.30 -1.76 -10.99
C GLY A 88 -6.15 -2.64 -11.50
N ALA A 89 -4.98 -2.60 -10.86
CA ALA A 89 -3.82 -3.38 -11.26
C ALA A 89 -3.94 -4.87 -10.92
N GLU A 90 -3.23 -5.70 -11.68
CA GLU A 90 -3.00 -7.09 -11.32
C GLU A 90 -2.15 -7.16 -10.04
N ALA A 91 -2.49 -8.11 -9.17
CA ALA A 91 -1.80 -8.30 -7.91
C ALA A 91 -1.63 -9.79 -7.59
N TYR A 92 -0.44 -10.17 -7.13
CA TYR A 92 -0.03 -11.56 -6.90
C TYR A 92 0.46 -11.77 -5.47
N VAL A 93 0.02 -12.85 -4.82
CA VAL A 93 0.41 -13.23 -3.46
C VAL A 93 1.42 -14.36 -3.48
#